data_AF-A0AAE4C8A0-F1
#
_entry.id   AF-A0AAE4C8A0-F1
#
_cell.length_a   1.000
_cell.length_b   1.000
_cell.length_c   1.000
_cell.angle_alpha   90.00
_cell.angle_beta   90.00
_cell.angle_gamma   90.00
#
_symmetry.space_group_name_H-M   'P 1'
#
loop_
_entity.id
_entity.type
_entity.pdbx_description
1 polymer ?
#
loop_
_entity_poly.entity_id
_entity_poly.type
_entity_poly.pdbx_seq_one_letter_code
_entity_poly.pdbx_strand_id
1 'polypeptide(L)'
;MFAHGFNIRYGFVTAPADVDVAMIAPKAPGHLVRRQFVDGKGVPVLVAVEQDATGTAFPLALPYAAAGRPRFTAYRERAAAHPIEETGRELRAMMSWVDRPITETA
;
A
#
# COMPACT_ATOMS: atom_id res chain seq x y z
N MET A 1 -0.75 -16.30 -3.64
CA MET A 1 -0.51 -14.94 -3.08
C MET A 1 0.88 -14.47 -3.48
N PHE A 2 1.03 -13.20 -3.89
CA PHE A 2 2.30 -12.62 -4.37
C PHE A 2 2.69 -11.37 -3.57
N ALA A 3 4.00 -11.06 -3.49
CA ALA A 3 4.49 -9.78 -2.96
C ALA A 3 4.80 -8.73 -4.05
N HIS A 4 4.83 -9.18 -5.30
CA HIS A 4 4.98 -8.34 -6.49
C HIS A 4 4.25 -8.99 -7.66
N GLY A 5 3.61 -8.17 -8.51
CA GLY A 5 2.75 -8.64 -9.59
C GLY A 5 3.48 -9.06 -10.87
N PHE A 6 4.81 -9.04 -10.93
CA PHE A 6 5.58 -9.24 -12.17
C PHE A 6 5.14 -10.48 -12.98
N ASN A 7 5.13 -11.65 -12.35
CA ASN A 7 4.82 -12.90 -13.05
C ASN A 7 3.39 -12.98 -13.57
N ILE A 8 2.45 -12.38 -12.85
CA ILE A 8 1.04 -12.31 -13.25
C ILE A 8 0.85 -11.28 -14.36
N ARG A 9 1.35 -10.06 -14.15
CA ARG A 9 1.18 -8.93 -15.08
C ARG A 9 1.77 -9.18 -16.47
N TYR A 10 2.87 -9.92 -16.53
CA TYR A 10 3.58 -10.25 -17.77
C TYR A 10 3.33 -11.68 -18.28
N GLY A 11 2.39 -12.42 -17.68
CA GLY A 11 1.96 -13.73 -18.19
C GLY A 11 2.99 -14.86 -18.06
N PHE A 12 4.01 -14.71 -17.21
CA PHE A 12 4.95 -15.79 -16.90
C PHE A 12 4.31 -16.87 -16.01
N VAL A 13 3.26 -16.50 -15.26
CA VAL A 13 2.45 -17.42 -14.47
C VAL A 13 0.98 -17.14 -14.75
N THR A 14 0.25 -18.19 -15.12
CA THR A 14 -1.21 -18.20 -15.22
C THR A 14 -1.75 -19.09 -14.11
N ALA A 15 -2.60 -18.54 -13.24
CA ALA A 15 -3.23 -19.32 -12.20
C ALA A 15 -4.40 -20.14 -12.76
N PRO A 16 -4.71 -21.32 -12.18
CA PRO A 16 -5.95 -22.03 -12.45
C PRO A 16 -7.18 -21.15 -12.15
N ALA A 17 -8.28 -21.34 -12.91
CA ALA A 17 -9.48 -20.50 -12.83
C ALA A 17 -10.24 -20.61 -11.48
N ASP A 18 -9.99 -21.67 -10.72
CA ASP A 18 -10.60 -21.97 -9.42
C ASP A 18 -9.77 -21.46 -8.23
N VAL A 19 -8.69 -20.70 -8.48
CA VAL A 19 -7.76 -20.22 -7.44
C VAL A 19 -7.79 -18.72 -7.29
N ASP A 20 -7.87 -18.21 -6.06
CA ASP A 20 -7.73 -16.78 -5.79
C ASP A 20 -6.29 -16.30 -6.01
N VAL A 21 -6.14 -15.17 -6.70
CA VAL A 21 -4.86 -14.51 -6.94
C VAL A 21 -4.89 -13.10 -6.35
N ALA A 22 -4.24 -12.96 -5.19
CA ALA A 22 -4.06 -11.67 -4.53
C ALA A 22 -2.57 -11.32 -4.35
N MET A 23 -2.29 -10.02 -4.28
CA MET A 23 -0.98 -9.44 -4.00
C MET A 23 -1.03 -8.60 -2.73
N ILE A 24 0.02 -8.73 -1.92
CA ILE A 24 0.29 -7.91 -0.74
C ILE A 24 1.72 -7.40 -0.88
N ALA A 25 1.90 -6.15 -1.26
CA ALA A 25 3.19 -5.57 -1.64
C ALA A 25 3.65 -4.50 -0.62
N PRO A 26 4.49 -4.88 0.35
CA PRO A 26 5.11 -3.92 1.28
C PRO A 26 6.02 -2.94 0.54
N LYS A 27 5.95 -1.66 0.89
CA LYS A 27 6.81 -0.61 0.34
C LYS A 27 8.06 -0.40 1.18
N ALA A 28 8.72 -1.52 1.46
CA ALA A 28 9.97 -1.57 2.21
C ALA A 28 10.73 -2.88 1.88
N PRO A 29 12.07 -2.89 1.96
CA PRO A 29 12.85 -4.12 1.88
C PRO A 29 12.51 -5.07 3.03
N GLY A 30 12.61 -6.38 2.80
CA GLY A 30 12.13 -7.40 3.74
C GLY A 30 12.68 -7.30 5.17
N HIS A 31 13.95 -6.92 5.32
CA HIS A 31 14.55 -6.74 6.64
C HIS A 31 13.93 -5.56 7.42
N LEU A 32 13.49 -4.50 6.75
CA LEU A 32 12.75 -3.40 7.39
C LEU A 32 11.32 -3.81 7.72
N VAL A 33 10.66 -4.61 6.87
CA VAL A 33 9.33 -5.16 7.20
C VAL A 33 9.39 -5.90 8.54
N ARG A 34 10.39 -6.79 8.72
CA ARG A 34 10.57 -7.52 9.98
C ARG A 34 10.92 -6.61 11.14
N ARG A 35 11.87 -5.67 10.96
CA ARG A 35 12.28 -4.73 12.02
C ARG A 35 11.09 -3.90 12.52
N GLN A 36 10.35 -3.28 11.60
CA GLN A 36 9.17 -2.48 11.97
C GLN A 36 8.14 -3.35 12.69
N PHE A 37 7.88 -4.57 12.21
CA PHE A 37 6.95 -5.50 12.87
C PHE A 37 7.36 -5.83 14.31
N VAL A 38 8.64 -6.14 14.55
CA VAL A 38 9.16 -6.43 15.90
C VAL A 38 9.05 -5.20 16.81
N ASP A 39 9.24 -4.00 16.26
CA ASP A 39 9.03 -2.73 16.98
C ASP A 39 7.53 -2.40 17.17
N GLY A 40 6.63 -3.33 16.79
CA GLY A 40 5.17 -3.19 16.80
C GLY A 40 4.62 -2.19 15.79
N LYS A 41 5.45 -1.70 14.87
CA LYS A 41 5.09 -0.80 13.78
C LYS A 41 4.72 -1.59 12.52
N GLY A 42 4.28 -0.88 11.49
CA GLY A 42 4.00 -1.43 10.17
C GLY A 42 4.69 -0.62 9.07
N VAL A 43 4.70 -1.18 7.87
CA VAL A 43 5.09 -0.45 6.65
C VAL A 43 3.86 -0.24 5.79
N PRO A 44 3.82 0.79 4.92
CA PRO A 44 2.78 0.90 3.92
C PRO A 44 2.76 -0.33 3.01
N VAL A 45 1.56 -0.81 2.69
CA VAL A 45 1.34 -2.01 1.87
C VAL A 45 0.30 -1.68 0.81
N LEU A 46 0.55 -2.09 -0.43
CA LEU A 46 -0.50 -2.15 -1.46
C LEU A 46 -1.13 -3.53 -1.45
N VAL A 47 -2.45 -3.58 -1.61
CA VAL A 47 -3.21 -4.82 -1.78
C VAL A 47 -3.89 -4.77 -3.13
N ALA A 48 -3.86 -5.88 -3.87
CA ALA A 48 -4.55 -6.04 -5.13
C ALA A 48 -5.09 -7.47 -5.27
N VAL A 49 -6.15 -7.62 -6.06
CA VAL A 49 -6.70 -8.91 -6.47
C VAL A 49 -6.72 -8.93 -7.98
N GLU A 50 -6.09 -9.95 -8.56
CA GLU A 50 -6.14 -10.24 -10.00
C GLU A 50 -7.32 -11.18 -10.31
N GLN A 51 -7.49 -12.22 -9.50
CA GLN A 51 -8.52 -13.24 -9.68
C GLN A 51 -9.20 -13.54 -8.34
N ASP A 52 -10.53 -13.53 -8.35
CA ASP A 52 -11.38 -13.82 -7.19
C ASP A 52 -12.33 -14.97 -7.56
N ALA A 53 -11.81 -16.20 -7.48
CA ALA A 53 -12.57 -17.41 -7.78
C ALA A 53 -13.58 -17.74 -6.65
N THR A 54 -13.27 -17.34 -5.42
CA THR A 54 -14.12 -17.61 -4.24
C THR A 54 -15.15 -16.52 -3.95
N GLY A 55 -14.98 -15.32 -4.52
CA GLY A 55 -15.73 -14.12 -4.15
C GLY A 55 -15.28 -13.49 -2.83
N THR A 56 -14.17 -13.96 -2.26
CA THR A 56 -13.65 -13.53 -0.95
C THR A 56 -12.17 -13.18 -0.96
N ALA A 57 -11.51 -13.13 -2.12
CA ALA A 57 -10.06 -12.90 -2.23
C ALA A 57 -9.61 -11.59 -1.56
N PHE A 58 -10.35 -10.49 -1.73
CA PHE A 58 -9.99 -9.19 -1.13
C PHE A 58 -10.22 -9.16 0.39
N PRO A 59 -11.40 -9.60 0.92
CA PRO A 59 -11.60 -9.83 2.34
C PRO A 59 -10.54 -10.73 2.99
N LEU A 60 -10.05 -11.74 2.28
CA LEU A 60 -8.97 -12.62 2.75
C LEU A 60 -7.61 -11.93 2.73
N ALA A 61 -7.29 -11.12 1.71
CA ALA A 61 -5.99 -10.44 1.59
C ALA A 61 -5.79 -9.32 2.62
N LEU A 62 -6.87 -8.63 3.02
CA LEU A 62 -6.83 -7.48 3.94
C LEU A 62 -6.23 -7.81 5.33
N PRO A 63 -6.65 -8.88 6.04
CA PRO A 63 -6.06 -9.31 7.30
C PRO A 63 -4.57 -9.66 7.19
N TYR A 64 -4.15 -10.32 6.10
CA TYR A 64 -2.74 -10.61 5.86
C TYR A 64 -1.91 -9.33 5.74
N ALA A 65 -2.44 -8.27 5.12
CA ALA A 65 -1.79 -6.97 5.06
C ALA A 65 -1.84 -6.21 6.41
N ALA A 66 -2.79 -6.54 7.29
CA ALA A 66 -3.07 -5.81 8.51
C ALA A 66 -2.20 -6.20 9.72
N ALA A 67 -1.43 -7.29 9.64
CA ALA A 67 -0.70 -7.84 10.78
C ALA A 67 0.26 -6.86 11.49
N GLY A 68 0.70 -5.76 10.84
CA GLY A 68 1.52 -4.69 11.43
C GLY A 68 0.80 -3.34 11.66
N ARG A 69 -0.51 -3.24 11.42
CA ARG A 69 -1.26 -1.97 11.42
C ARG A 69 -1.41 -1.23 12.77
N PRO A 70 -1.55 -1.87 13.95
CA PRO A 70 -2.02 -1.18 15.15
C PRO A 70 -1.19 0.06 15.57
N ARG A 71 0.15 0.03 15.55
CA ARG A 71 0.95 1.25 15.81
C ARG A 71 1.20 2.11 14.58
N PHE A 72 1.03 1.57 13.37
CA PHE A 72 1.14 2.39 12.15
C PHE A 72 0.01 3.44 12.10
N THR A 73 -1.21 3.08 12.50
CA THR A 73 -2.32 4.05 12.62
C THR A 73 -1.99 5.15 13.63
N ALA A 74 -1.54 4.79 14.85
CA ALA A 74 -1.14 5.76 15.86
C ALA A 74 0.04 6.64 15.40
N TYR A 75 1.00 6.08 14.66
CA TYR A 75 2.09 6.85 14.06
C TYR A 75 1.58 7.83 13.01
N ARG A 76 0.61 7.44 12.16
CA ARG A 76 -0.02 8.33 11.19
C ARG A 76 -0.82 9.44 11.85
N GLU A 77 -1.53 9.17 12.93
CA GLU A 77 -2.26 10.19 13.70
C GLU A 77 -1.29 11.20 14.29
N ARG A 78 -0.19 10.74 14.90
CA ARG A 78 0.87 11.63 15.41
C ARG A 78 1.55 12.44 14.29
N ALA A 79 1.82 11.81 13.15
CA ALA A 79 2.44 12.49 12.01
C ALA A 79 1.50 13.56 11.42
N ALA A 80 0.20 13.25 11.30
CA ALA A 80 -0.82 14.19 10.82
C ALA A 80 -1.00 15.40 11.76
N ALA A 81 -0.78 15.21 13.06
CA ALA A 81 -0.80 16.29 14.05
C ALA A 81 0.50 17.12 14.09
N HIS A 82 1.51 16.81 13.28
CA HIS A 82 2.80 17.52 13.32
C HIS A 82 2.66 18.92 12.68
N PRO A 83 3.24 19.99 13.27
CA PRO A 83 3.14 21.36 12.74
C PRO A 83 3.62 21.50 11.28
N ILE A 84 4.53 20.63 10.84
CA ILE A 84 5.00 20.58 9.44
C ILE A 84 3.85 20.39 8.43
N GLU A 85 2.76 19.74 8.83
CA GLU A 85 1.60 19.55 7.94
C GLU A 85 0.81 20.84 7.75
N GLU A 86 0.82 21.74 8.73
CA GLU A 86 0.27 23.09 8.59
C GLU A 86 1.10 23.92 7.61
N THR A 87 2.41 24.01 7.85
CA THR A 87 3.34 24.67 6.92
C THR A 87 3.26 24.07 5.52
N GLY A 88 3.18 22.74 5.41
CA GLY A 88 3.05 22.05 4.13
C GLY A 88 1.76 22.40 3.38
N ARG A 89 0.64 22.60 4.09
CA ARG A 89 -0.61 23.09 3.47
C ARG A 89 -0.47 24.51 2.94
N GLU A 90 0.11 25.41 3.72
CA GLU A 90 0.34 26.79 3.31
C GLU A 90 1.26 26.88 2.08
N LEU A 91 2.38 26.14 2.11
CA LEU A 91 3.31 26.07 1.00
C LEU A 91 2.64 25.54 -0.27
N ARG A 92 1.85 24.46 -0.17
CA ARG A 92 1.10 23.91 -1.31
C ARG A 92 0.05 24.88 -1.83
N ALA A 93 -0.61 25.66 -0.97
CA ALA A 93 -1.57 26.68 -1.39
C ALA A 93 -0.93 27.82 -2.19
N MET A 94 0.37 28.10 -1.97
CA MET A 94 1.11 29.09 -2.75
C MET A 94 1.61 28.56 -4.10
N MET A 95 1.57 27.25 -4.32
CA MET A 95 2.03 26.64 -5.57
C MET A 95 0.92 26.72 -6.62
N SER A 96 1.06 27.65 -7.57
CA SER A 96 0.09 27.92 -8.64
C SER A 96 -0.21 26.72 -9.57
N TRP A 97 0.53 25.62 -9.43
CA TRP A 97 0.42 24.42 -10.24
C TRP A 97 -0.24 23.24 -9.53
N VAL A 98 -0.51 23.31 -8.22
CA VAL A 98 -1.05 22.17 -7.45
C VAL A 98 -2.47 21.79 -7.91
N ASP A 99 -3.30 22.77 -8.24
CA ASP A 99 -4.68 22.54 -8.70
C ASP A 99 -4.83 22.52 -10.22
N ARG A 100 -3.72 22.65 -10.97
CA ARG A 100 -3.79 22.65 -12.43
C ARG A 100 -4.05 21.22 -12.92
N PRO A 101 -5.02 21.02 -13.82
CA PRO A 101 -5.23 19.72 -14.44
C PRO A 101 -3.94 19.29 -15.15
N ILE A 102 -3.54 18.03 -14.95
CA ILE A 102 -2.37 17.46 -15.64
C ILE A 102 -2.78 17.28 -17.10
N THR A 103 -2.36 18.21 -17.95
CA THR A 103 -2.77 18.24 -19.37
C THR A 103 -1.78 17.59 -20.31
N GLU A 104 -0.60 17.16 -19.86
CA GLU A 104 0.38 16.37 -20.61
C GLU A 104 1.45 15.77 -19.68
N THR A 105 2.08 14.66 -20.09
CA THR A 105 3.05 13.89 -19.31
C THR A 105 4.38 14.63 -19.21
N ALA A 106 4.86 14.89 -17.99
CA ALA A 106 6.26 15.21 -17.73
C ALA A 106 7.15 13.97 -17.90
#